data_AF-A0A3D8I889-F1
#
_entry.id   AF-A0A3D8I889-F1
#
_cell.length_a   1.000
_cell.length_b   1.000
_cell.length_c   1.000
_cell.angle_alpha   90.00
_cell.angle_beta   90.00
_cell.angle_gamma   90.00
#
_symmetry.space_group_name_H-M   'P 1'
#
loop_
_entity.id
_entity.type
_entity.pdbx_description
1 polymer ?
#
loop_
_entity_poly.entity_id
_entity_poly.type
_entity_poly.pdbx_seq_one_letter_code
_entity_poly.pdbx_strand_id
1 'polypeptide(L)'
;MFNTQSQANINADKGLYARSHTLAFQAENITSIETDSLHINAESDIISTAENSINLQIGDTTITATSDKIIFKAGGVEAILDANGLVVKGGEVKSE
;
A
#
# COMPACT_ATOMS: atom_id res chain seq x y z
N MET A 1 16.23 27.52 7.85
CA MET A 1 15.15 26.60 8.27
C MET A 1 13.86 27.10 7.63
N PHE A 2 13.19 26.28 6.82
CA PHE A 2 11.86 26.60 6.33
C PHE A 2 10.85 26.06 7.34
N ASN A 3 10.01 26.93 7.90
CA ASN A 3 8.99 26.56 8.89
C ASN A 3 7.71 27.32 8.52
N THR A 4 6.61 26.59 8.34
CA THR A 4 5.28 27.15 8.09
C THR A 4 4.38 26.79 9.26
N GLN A 5 3.46 27.70 9.62
CA GLN A 5 2.53 27.52 10.74
C GLN A 5 1.13 27.06 10.30
N SER A 6 0.87 27.05 8.99
CA SER A 6 -0.45 26.68 8.47
C SER A 6 -0.34 25.82 7.22
N GLN A 7 0.24 26.33 6.15
CA GLN A 7 0.36 25.60 4.89
C GLN A 7 1.62 26.02 4.13
N ALA A 8 2.21 25.06 3.41
CA ALA A 8 3.20 25.32 2.37
C ALA A 8 2.80 24.53 1.13
N ASN A 9 2.91 25.14 -0.03
CA ASN A 9 2.65 24.50 -1.32
C ASN A 9 3.94 24.50 -2.13
N ILE A 10 4.30 23.35 -2.71
CA ILE A 10 5.45 23.19 -3.60
C ILE A 10 4.90 22.66 -4.93
N ASN A 11 4.97 23.48 -5.98
CA ASN A 11 4.49 23.12 -7.31
C ASN A 11 5.66 23.18 -8.30
N ALA A 12 5.78 22.18 -9.18
CA ALA A 12 6.77 22.15 -10.23
C ALA A 12 6.18 21.56 -11.51
N ASP A 13 6.16 22.34 -12.59
CA ASP A 13 5.46 21.97 -13.84
C ASP A 13 6.11 20.81 -14.58
N LYS A 14 7.43 20.64 -14.44
CA LYS A 14 8.19 19.61 -15.15
C LYS A 14 8.65 18.46 -14.25
N GLY A 15 8.89 18.74 -12.98
CA GLY A 15 9.38 17.72 -12.06
C GLY A 15 9.93 18.30 -10.77
N LEU A 16 9.92 17.46 -9.75
CA LEU A 16 10.47 17.72 -8.43
C LEU A 16 11.48 16.60 -8.13
N TYR A 17 12.73 16.96 -7.85
CA TYR A 17 13.78 16.00 -7.48
C TYR A 17 14.32 16.32 -6.09
N ALA A 18 14.31 15.31 -5.21
CA ALA A 18 14.88 15.40 -3.87
C ALA A 18 15.91 14.28 -3.69
N ARG A 19 17.11 14.64 -3.22
CA ARG A 19 18.16 13.69 -2.88
C ARG A 19 18.70 14.01 -1.49
N SER A 20 18.75 13.01 -0.64
CA SER A 20 19.31 13.08 0.70
C SER A 20 19.85 11.71 1.11
N HIS A 21 20.68 11.66 2.14
CA HIS A 21 21.05 10.39 2.77
C HIS A 21 19.84 9.75 3.47
N THR A 22 18.94 10.58 4.01
CA THR A 22 17.70 10.16 4.67
C THR A 22 16.57 11.09 4.25
N LEU A 23 15.42 10.54 3.90
CA LEU A 23 14.21 11.29 3.57
C LEU A 23 13.07 10.73 4.43
N ALA A 24 12.36 11.60 5.15
CA ALA A 24 11.26 11.21 6.03
C ALA A 24 10.07 12.14 5.83
N PHE A 25 8.88 11.56 5.89
CA PHE A 25 7.60 12.28 5.83
C PHE A 25 6.76 11.83 7.03
N GLN A 26 6.21 12.80 7.76
CA GLN A 26 5.33 12.55 8.89
C GLN A 26 4.08 13.40 8.73
N ALA A 27 2.92 12.77 8.78
CA ALA A 27 1.62 13.41 8.73
C ALA A 27 0.75 12.86 9.86
N GLU A 28 -0.07 13.70 10.48
CA GLU A 28 -0.95 13.31 11.59
C GLU A 28 -2.27 12.68 11.13
N ASN A 29 -2.73 13.01 9.92
CA ASN A 29 -4.03 12.58 9.41
C ASN A 29 -3.89 11.71 8.15
N ILE A 30 -3.49 12.30 7.02
CA ILE A 30 -3.46 11.61 5.73
C ILE A 30 -2.19 11.99 4.95
N THR A 31 -1.59 10.99 4.31
CA THR A 31 -0.63 11.15 3.21
C THR A 31 -1.23 10.53 1.96
N SER A 32 -1.32 11.28 0.86
CA SER A 32 -1.81 10.79 -0.45
C SER A 32 -0.74 10.98 -1.52
N ILE A 33 -0.60 9.99 -2.40
CA ILE A 33 0.30 10.02 -3.56
C ILE A 33 -0.52 9.62 -4.79
N GLU A 34 -0.61 10.53 -5.75
CA GLU A 34 -1.34 10.32 -7.00
C GLU A 34 -0.36 10.47 -8.16
N THR A 35 -0.26 9.44 -9.00
CA THR A 35 0.70 9.36 -10.12
C THR A 35 0.22 8.32 -11.12
N ASP A 36 0.59 8.48 -12.40
CA ASP A 36 0.35 7.46 -13.44
C ASP A 36 1.11 6.17 -13.14
N SER A 37 2.30 6.27 -12.53
CA SER A 37 3.11 5.12 -12.10
C SER A 37 3.93 5.44 -10.85
N LEU A 38 4.05 4.45 -9.96
CA LEU A 38 4.87 4.52 -8.76
C LEU A 38 5.94 3.43 -8.82
N HIS A 39 7.21 3.81 -8.71
CA HIS A 39 8.34 2.89 -8.66
C HIS A 39 9.10 3.06 -7.35
N ILE A 40 9.22 1.97 -6.59
CA ILE A 40 9.97 1.93 -5.32
C ILE A 40 11.05 0.87 -5.48
N ASN A 41 12.31 1.29 -5.38
CA ASN A 41 13.46 0.39 -5.38
C ASN A 41 14.21 0.55 -4.05
N ALA A 42 14.17 -0.49 -3.23
CA ALA A 42 14.91 -0.57 -1.98
C ALA A 42 15.98 -1.66 -2.09
N GLU A 43 17.21 -1.38 -1.65
CA GLU A 43 18.30 -2.37 -1.66
C GLU A 43 18.15 -3.43 -0.55
N SER A 44 17.40 -3.11 0.50
CA SER A 44 17.06 -4.01 1.62
C SER A 44 15.55 -4.20 1.65
N ASP A 45 14.86 -3.64 2.64
CA ASP A 45 13.46 -3.96 2.93
C ASP A 45 12.50 -2.81 2.61
N ILE A 46 11.26 -3.17 2.28
CA ILE A 46 10.10 -2.27 2.29
C ILE A 46 9.19 -2.72 3.42
N ILE A 47 8.98 -1.85 4.41
CA ILE A 47 8.14 -2.14 5.58
C ILE A 47 6.88 -1.28 5.50
N SER A 48 5.71 -1.93 5.54
CA SER A 48 4.40 -1.28 5.63
C SER A 48 3.70 -1.76 6.89
N THR A 49 3.45 -0.85 7.83
CA THR A 49 2.77 -1.14 9.10
C THR A 49 1.50 -0.32 9.16
N ALA A 50 0.37 -0.97 9.44
CA ALA A 50 -0.91 -0.34 9.67
C ALA A 50 -1.61 -1.02 10.84
N GLU A 51 -2.31 -0.23 11.67
CA GLU A 51 -3.04 -0.77 12.83
C GLU A 51 -4.32 -1.49 12.43
N ASN A 52 -4.95 -1.05 11.34
CA ASN A 52 -6.26 -1.55 10.91
C ASN A 52 -6.16 -2.49 9.69
N SER A 53 -5.64 -1.98 8.57
CA SER A 53 -5.55 -2.79 7.34
C SER A 53 -4.54 -2.24 6.33
N ILE A 54 -4.02 -3.13 5.48
CA ILE A 54 -3.33 -2.80 4.24
C ILE A 54 -4.20 -3.30 3.08
N ASN A 55 -4.49 -2.42 2.11
CA ASN A 55 -5.29 -2.74 0.94
C ASN A 55 -4.49 -2.44 -0.33
N LEU A 56 -4.32 -3.45 -1.18
CA LEU A 56 -3.73 -3.33 -2.51
C LEU A 56 -4.84 -3.59 -3.54
N GLN A 57 -5.19 -2.56 -4.32
CA GLN A 57 -6.22 -2.62 -5.36
C GLN A 57 -5.55 -2.55 -6.75
N ILE A 58 -5.81 -3.53 -7.61
CA ILE A 58 -5.26 -3.62 -8.96
C ILE A 58 -6.41 -3.90 -9.93
N GLY A 59 -7.00 -2.86 -10.52
CA GLY A 59 -8.23 -3.01 -11.29
C GLY A 59 -9.34 -3.58 -10.41
N ASP A 60 -9.86 -4.76 -10.74
CA ASP A 60 -10.85 -5.49 -9.92
C ASP A 60 -10.23 -6.48 -8.92
N THR A 61 -8.91 -6.69 -8.97
CA THR A 61 -8.19 -7.58 -8.06
C THR A 61 -7.84 -6.86 -6.76
N THR A 62 -8.03 -7.53 -5.62
CA THR A 62 -7.75 -6.97 -4.29
C THR A 62 -6.91 -7.89 -3.43
N ILE A 63 -5.98 -7.32 -2.67
CA ILE A 63 -5.33 -7.97 -1.53
C ILE A 63 -5.60 -7.12 -0.30
N THR A 64 -6.28 -7.68 0.69
CA THR A 64 -6.58 -7.02 1.95
C THR A 64 -5.98 -7.82 3.09
N ALA A 65 -5.08 -7.21 3.86
CA ALA A 65 -4.58 -7.75 5.11
C ALA A 65 -5.15 -6.95 6.28
N THR A 66 -5.75 -7.64 7.25
CA THR A 66 -6.15 -7.09 8.56
C THR A 66 -5.29 -7.72 9.66
N SER A 67 -5.57 -7.38 10.92
CA SER A 67 -4.83 -7.93 12.07
C SER A 67 -4.99 -9.45 12.25
N ASP A 68 -6.06 -10.04 11.72
CA ASP A 68 -6.47 -11.42 11.98
C ASP A 68 -6.63 -12.30 10.72
N LYS A 69 -6.61 -11.71 9.52
CA LYS A 69 -6.80 -12.45 8.27
C LYS A 69 -6.23 -11.75 7.04
N ILE A 70 -6.08 -12.53 5.97
CA ILE A 70 -5.72 -12.05 4.64
C ILE A 70 -6.80 -12.49 3.64
N ILE A 71 -7.20 -11.60 2.74
CA ILE A 71 -8.20 -11.85 1.71
C ILE A 71 -7.62 -11.48 0.34
N PHE A 72 -7.70 -12.42 -0.61
CA PHE A 72 -7.37 -12.23 -2.01
C PHE A 72 -8.65 -12.34 -2.85
N LYS A 73 -8.91 -11.37 -3.73
CA LYS A 73 -10.02 -11.44 -4.70
C LYS A 73 -9.49 -11.20 -6.10
N ALA A 74 -9.79 -12.08 -7.03
CA ALA A 74 -9.42 -11.93 -8.43
C ALA A 74 -10.32 -12.81 -9.31
N GLY A 75 -10.79 -12.30 -10.45
CA GLY A 75 -11.50 -13.10 -11.44
C GLY A 75 -12.74 -13.85 -10.92
N GLY A 76 -13.45 -13.30 -9.92
CA GLY A 76 -14.60 -13.93 -9.28
C GLY A 76 -14.27 -14.99 -8.21
N VAL A 77 -12.99 -15.20 -7.90
CA VAL A 77 -12.52 -16.07 -6.80
C VAL A 77 -12.21 -15.22 -5.56
N GLU A 78 -12.51 -15.75 -4.37
CA GLU A 78 -12.13 -15.17 -3.08
C GLU A 78 -11.39 -16.23 -2.24
N ALA A 79 -10.14 -15.96 -1.87
CA ALA A 79 -9.36 -16.79 -0.96
C ALA A 79 -9.13 -16.05 0.37
N ILE A 80 -9.37 -16.72 1.49
CA ILE A 80 -9.29 -16.17 2.85
C ILE A 80 -8.37 -17.06 3.67
N LEU A 81 -7.33 -16.47 4.28
CA LEU A 81 -6.49 -17.12 5.27
C LEU A 81 -6.73 -16.47 6.63
N ASP A 82 -7.17 -17.25 7.61
CA ASP A 82 -7.36 -16.82 8.99
C ASP A 82 -6.94 -17.92 9.98
N ALA A 83 -7.25 -17.75 11.26
CA ALA A 83 -6.91 -18.71 12.32
C ALA A 83 -7.53 -20.12 12.12
N ASN A 84 -8.56 -20.26 11.28
CA ASN A 84 -9.19 -21.54 10.94
C ASN A 84 -8.56 -22.20 9.70
N GLY A 85 -7.59 -21.55 9.06
CA GLY A 85 -6.90 -22.04 7.87
C GLY A 85 -7.30 -21.28 6.60
N LEU A 86 -7.17 -21.97 5.45
CA LEU A 86 -7.42 -21.41 4.12
C LEU A 86 -8.81 -21.82 3.62
N VAL A 87 -9.65 -20.84 3.26
CA VAL A 87 -10.95 -21.03 2.61
C VAL A 87 -10.93 -20.38 1.23
N VAL A 88 -11.33 -21.11 0.20
CA VAL A 88 -11.46 -20.59 -1.17
C VAL A 88 -12.91 -20.69 -1.61
N LYS A 89 -13.47 -19.57 -2.08
CA LYS A 89 -14.84 -19.45 -2.59
C LYS A 89 -14.79 -19.15 -4.08
N GLY A 90 -15.41 -20.00 -4.87
CA GLY A 90 -15.31 -19.94 -6.33
C GLY A 90 -13.95 -20.45 -6.82
N GLY A 91 -13.89 -20.90 -8.08
CA GLY A 91 -12.67 -21.49 -8.65
C GLY A 91 -12.40 -22.93 -8.18
N GLU A 92 -11.28 -23.48 -8.64
CA GLU A 92 -10.82 -24.83 -8.35
C GLU A 92 -9.64 -24.77 -7.36
N VAL A 93 -9.63 -25.64 -6.34
CA VAL A 93 -8.50 -25.81 -5.42
C VAL A 93 -7.75 -27.09 -5.81
N LYS A 94 -6.48 -26.93 -6.23
CA LYS A 94 -5.56 -28.04 -6.50
C LYS A 94 -4.50 -28.09 -5.40
N SER A 95 -4.25 -29.27 -4.86
CA SER A 95 -3.12 -29.54 -3.98
C SER A 95 -2.14 -30.41 -4.74
N GLU A 96 -0.86 -30.01 -4.77
CA GLU A 96 0.26 -30.84 -5.24
C GLU A 96 0.93 -31.55 -4.05
#